data_AF-A0A146K5A2-F1
#
_entry.id   AF-A0A146K5A2-F1
#
_cell.length_a   1.000
_cell.length_b   1.000
_cell.length_c   1.000
_cell.angle_alpha   90.00
_cell.angle_beta   90.00
_cell.angle_gamma   90.00
#
_symmetry.space_group_name_H-M   'P 1'
#
loop_
_entity.id
_entity.type
_entity.pdbx_description
1 polymer ?
#
loop_
_entity_poly.entity_id
_entity_poly.type
_entity_poly.pdbx_seq_one_letter_code
_entity_poly.pdbx_strand_id
1 'polypeptide(L)'
;MKSYQLQVQLFKLVDPLLPFVPENRQELRTVSFASIDDEERSYYEDCIYQVEPIYPLRFWDSSKTYFENKYDNFEEYMSLVDDTDTFKRYLKSEHFNPLSDNQNKFTRKQLIQIMNNDQDKPYFAFIDPLTNLSYEERHQLEQRDPMIYGQYSIVQNYGCKHGERGAYVKCNECQKVYGCEKCHDEEEMHEVGEVDTYVCCNCQLEQQWSVHCTTCHQQFTNVECTKCKLILLTDKETQPHYHCSRCNVCHVDSLERLTSICKKCNQCVCINKRETHECEEVCCLICHGTIYKDQDHVTLPCNVRHKMHEHCFAQFHMSQKPICPLCRRSCMDNNQKRKMQLSNVMNLNATIFVQDIVRLLQIKCRDCGLVSMDFINSMCKSCWLTNVDIENEWIVPRQEMVQFLTKNVPLECGEPTLNEQMKTDMMELYRQVYEKAVASLKADETLSRQQLEQMLFEEMEEGEEIEFE
;
A
#
# COMPACT_ATOMS: atom_id res chain seq x y z
N MET A 1 1.91 -4.91 -18.85
CA MET A 1 2.73 -5.59 -17.81
C MET A 1 2.35 -7.04 -17.80
N LYS A 2 3.31 -7.97 -17.90
CA LYS A 2 3.01 -9.38 -17.63
C LYS A 2 2.94 -9.54 -16.12
N SER A 3 1.95 -10.25 -15.63
CA SER A 3 1.92 -10.71 -14.24
C SER A 3 1.85 -12.22 -14.25
N TYR A 4 2.19 -12.86 -13.15
CA TYR A 4 2.03 -14.30 -13.03
C TYR A 4 1.04 -14.59 -11.92
N GLN A 5 0.45 -15.76 -12.02
CA GLN A 5 -0.47 -16.30 -11.07
C GLN A 5 0.17 -17.54 -10.47
N LEU A 6 0.37 -17.49 -9.16
CA LEU A 6 0.71 -18.66 -8.39
C LEU A 6 -0.58 -19.46 -8.20
N GLN A 7 -0.64 -20.65 -8.78
CA GLN A 7 -1.73 -21.60 -8.58
C GLN A 7 -1.26 -22.70 -7.64
N VAL A 8 -2.14 -23.17 -6.76
CA VAL A 8 -1.86 -24.33 -5.91
C VAL A 8 -2.79 -25.47 -6.27
N GLN A 9 -2.20 -26.61 -6.63
CA GLN A 9 -2.89 -27.87 -6.83
C GLN A 9 -3.00 -28.58 -5.48
N LEU A 10 -4.22 -28.65 -4.95
CA LEU A 10 -4.52 -29.34 -3.71
C LEU A 10 -4.66 -30.83 -3.96
N PHE A 11 -3.99 -31.64 -3.15
CA PHE A 11 -4.07 -33.09 -3.21
C PHE A 11 -4.00 -33.70 -1.80
N LYS A 12 -4.35 -34.97 -1.69
CA LYS A 12 -4.09 -35.81 -0.52
C LYS A 12 -3.33 -37.06 -0.94
N LEU A 13 -2.71 -37.76 0.01
CA LEU A 13 -2.14 -39.07 -0.28
C LEU A 13 -3.23 -40.13 -0.42
N VAL A 14 -3.03 -41.07 -1.35
CA VAL A 14 -3.87 -42.26 -1.51
C VAL A 14 -3.56 -43.26 -0.40
N ASP A 15 -2.27 -43.55 -0.18
CA ASP A 15 -1.77 -44.33 0.94
C ASP A 15 -0.84 -43.45 1.82
N PRO A 16 -1.24 -43.12 3.06
CA PRO A 16 -0.44 -42.36 4.01
C PRO A 16 0.93 -42.97 4.35
N LEU A 17 1.18 -44.24 4.05
CA LEU A 17 2.43 -44.94 4.34
C LEU A 17 3.42 -44.95 3.17
N LEU A 18 2.97 -44.55 1.97
CA LEU A 18 3.80 -44.49 0.78
C LEU A 18 4.35 -43.06 0.56
N PRO A 19 5.49 -42.91 -0.15
CA PRO A 19 6.11 -41.62 -0.40
C PRO A 19 5.18 -40.62 -1.10
N PHE A 20 5.56 -39.34 -1.07
CA PHE A 20 4.84 -38.23 -1.72
C PHE A 20 4.98 -38.20 -3.26
N VAL A 21 5.27 -39.33 -3.90
CA VAL A 21 5.39 -39.44 -5.36
C VAL A 21 4.07 -39.09 -6.06
N PRO A 22 4.08 -38.52 -7.27
CA PRO A 22 2.85 -38.15 -8.00
C PRO A 22 1.82 -39.28 -8.11
N GLU A 23 2.25 -40.54 -8.24
CA GLU A 23 1.37 -41.71 -8.36
C GLU A 23 0.59 -42.01 -7.07
N ASN A 24 1.08 -41.53 -5.91
CA ASN A 24 0.41 -41.68 -4.62
C ASN A 24 -0.46 -40.46 -4.27
N ARG A 25 -0.66 -39.51 -5.20
CA ARG A 25 -1.46 -38.31 -4.97
C ARG A 25 -2.85 -38.46 -5.58
N GLN A 26 -3.87 -38.16 -4.79
CA GLN A 26 -5.21 -37.92 -5.27
C GLN A 26 -5.44 -36.40 -5.34
N GLU A 27 -5.51 -35.88 -6.56
CA GLU A 27 -5.85 -34.48 -6.81
C GLU A 27 -7.28 -34.16 -6.35
N LEU A 28 -7.44 -32.97 -5.77
CA LEU A 28 -8.72 -32.50 -5.23
C LEU A 28 -9.23 -31.28 -6.01
N ARG A 29 -8.46 -30.19 -6.03
CA ARG A 29 -8.83 -28.92 -6.67
C ARG A 29 -7.60 -28.06 -6.90
N THR A 30 -7.56 -27.34 -8.01
CA THR A 30 -6.57 -26.28 -8.25
C THR A 30 -7.21 -24.93 -7.96
N VAL A 31 -6.52 -24.07 -7.20
CA VAL A 31 -7.02 -22.75 -6.82
C VAL A 31 -5.99 -21.65 -7.08
N SER A 32 -6.47 -20.44 -7.32
CA SER A 32 -5.65 -19.25 -7.58
C SER A 32 -5.10 -18.69 -6.27
N PHE A 33 -3.82 -18.87 -5.98
CA PHE A 33 -3.27 -18.50 -4.67
C PHE A 33 -2.88 -17.02 -4.57
N ALA A 34 -2.08 -16.53 -5.51
CA ALA A 34 -1.60 -15.14 -5.49
C ALA A 34 -1.27 -14.63 -6.89
N SER A 35 -1.33 -13.31 -7.08
CA SER A 35 -0.70 -12.63 -8.21
C SER A 35 0.70 -12.21 -7.82
N ILE A 36 1.69 -12.55 -8.65
CA ILE A 36 3.10 -12.26 -8.40
C ILE A 36 3.70 -11.51 -9.60
N ASP A 37 4.73 -10.71 -9.35
CA ASP A 37 5.50 -10.02 -10.38
C ASP A 37 6.67 -10.85 -10.94
N ASP A 38 7.45 -10.26 -11.85
CA ASP A 38 8.62 -10.91 -12.46
C ASP A 38 9.75 -11.18 -11.43
N GLU A 39 9.89 -10.34 -10.40
CA GLU A 39 10.92 -10.51 -9.36
C GLU A 39 10.55 -11.67 -8.43
N GLU A 40 9.31 -11.68 -7.95
CA GLU A 40 8.75 -12.76 -7.12
C GLU A 40 8.73 -14.09 -7.87
N ARG A 41 8.42 -14.09 -9.17
CA ARG A 41 8.47 -15.28 -10.01
C ARG A 41 9.81 -16.02 -9.90
N SER A 42 10.93 -15.29 -9.97
CA SER A 42 12.25 -15.90 -9.88
C SER A 42 12.49 -16.59 -8.54
N TYR A 43 11.89 -16.09 -7.45
CA TYR A 43 11.97 -16.72 -6.14
C TYR A 43 11.17 -18.03 -6.10
N TYR A 44 9.96 -18.04 -6.69
CA TYR A 44 9.09 -19.22 -6.69
C TYR A 44 9.53 -20.33 -7.66
N GLU A 45 10.17 -19.99 -8.78
CA GLU A 45 10.64 -20.99 -9.76
C GLU A 45 11.57 -22.05 -9.14
N ASP A 46 12.34 -21.68 -8.12
CA ASP A 46 13.26 -22.57 -7.41
C ASP A 46 12.58 -23.52 -6.41
N CYS A 47 11.30 -23.29 -6.09
CA CYS A 47 10.56 -24.05 -5.07
C CYS A 47 9.19 -24.57 -5.51
N ILE A 48 8.65 -24.23 -6.69
CA ILE A 48 7.31 -24.65 -7.13
C ILE A 48 7.11 -26.18 -7.23
N TYR A 49 8.17 -26.96 -7.42
CA TYR A 49 8.08 -28.43 -7.42
C TYR A 49 7.82 -29.01 -6.03
N GLN A 50 7.97 -28.20 -4.98
CA GLN A 50 7.82 -28.61 -3.60
C GLN A 50 6.34 -28.69 -3.22
N VAL A 51 6.07 -29.53 -2.23
CA VAL A 51 4.75 -29.75 -1.66
C VAL A 51 4.75 -29.22 -0.23
N GLU A 52 3.68 -28.52 0.11
CA GLU A 52 3.50 -27.94 1.43
C GLU A 52 2.22 -28.46 2.08
N PRO A 53 2.22 -28.75 3.39
CA PRO A 53 0.99 -29.02 4.11
C PRO A 53 0.12 -27.77 4.16
N ILE A 54 -1.18 -27.92 3.89
CA ILE A 54 -2.12 -26.79 3.79
C ILE A 54 -3.10 -26.79 4.96
N TYR A 55 -3.77 -27.90 5.24
CA TYR A 55 -4.59 -28.12 6.44
C TYR A 55 -4.98 -29.60 6.58
N PRO A 56 -5.41 -30.06 7.76
CA PRO A 56 -5.91 -31.42 7.93
C PRO A 56 -7.06 -31.78 6.97
N LEU A 57 -7.05 -33.02 6.47
CA LEU A 57 -8.10 -33.55 5.58
C LEU A 57 -9.49 -33.47 6.22
N ARG A 58 -9.61 -33.51 7.54
CA ARG A 58 -10.89 -33.33 8.25
C ARG A 58 -11.53 -31.94 8.06
N PHE A 59 -10.76 -30.93 7.65
CA PHE A 59 -11.29 -29.59 7.34
C PHE A 59 -11.85 -29.52 5.90
N TRP A 60 -11.54 -30.51 5.06
CA TRP A 60 -11.92 -30.51 3.65
C TRP A 60 -13.38 -30.93 3.45
N ASP A 61 -14.17 -30.01 2.88
CA ASP A 61 -15.48 -30.27 2.32
C ASP A 61 -15.46 -29.88 0.83
N SER A 62 -15.77 -30.82 -0.07
CA SER A 62 -15.76 -30.56 -1.51
C SER A 62 -16.86 -29.62 -1.97
N SER A 63 -17.90 -29.39 -1.16
CA SER A 63 -18.97 -28.43 -1.44
C SER A 63 -18.62 -26.99 -1.08
N LYS A 64 -17.56 -26.79 -0.28
CA LYS A 64 -17.08 -25.48 0.17
C LYS A 64 -15.90 -25.00 -0.68
N THR A 65 -15.64 -23.71 -0.63
CA THR A 65 -14.44 -23.12 -1.22
C THR A 65 -13.19 -23.43 -0.40
N TYR A 66 -12.00 -23.29 -1.02
CA TYR A 66 -10.73 -23.36 -0.29
C TYR A 66 -10.70 -22.42 0.94
N PHE A 67 -11.12 -21.17 0.76
CA PHE A 67 -11.21 -20.17 1.81
C PHE A 67 -12.17 -20.61 2.91
N GLU A 68 -13.35 -21.12 2.57
CA GLU A 68 -14.35 -21.57 3.54
C GLU A 68 -13.85 -22.76 4.38
N ASN A 69 -13.17 -23.73 3.77
CA ASN A 69 -12.58 -24.86 4.48
C ASN A 69 -11.54 -24.41 5.51
N LYS A 70 -10.71 -23.41 5.19
CA LYS A 70 -9.74 -22.82 6.14
C LYS A 70 -10.43 -21.95 7.19
N TYR A 71 -11.37 -21.10 6.77
CA TYR A 71 -12.04 -20.12 7.63
C TYR A 71 -12.94 -20.76 8.69
N ASP A 72 -13.78 -21.73 8.30
CA ASP A 72 -14.72 -22.38 9.23
C ASP A 72 -13.97 -23.16 10.34
N ASN A 73 -12.70 -23.49 10.12
CA ASN A 73 -11.82 -24.19 11.06
C ASN A 73 -10.69 -23.28 11.59
N PHE A 74 -10.81 -21.96 11.49
CA PHE A 74 -9.71 -21.02 11.75
C PHE A 74 -9.10 -21.13 13.15
N GLU A 75 -9.92 -21.25 14.20
CA GLU A 75 -9.42 -21.36 15.58
C GLU A 75 -8.59 -22.64 15.78
N GLU A 76 -9.07 -23.77 15.25
CA GLU A 76 -8.35 -25.03 15.31
C GLU A 76 -7.09 -24.98 14.45
N TYR A 77 -7.18 -24.45 13.22
CA TYR A 77 -6.04 -24.22 12.33
C TYR A 77 -4.92 -23.44 13.05
N MET A 78 -5.24 -22.29 13.66
CA MET A 78 -4.28 -21.47 14.38
C MET A 78 -3.67 -22.18 15.60
N SER A 79 -4.35 -23.17 16.18
CA SER A 79 -3.78 -24.00 17.25
C SER A 79 -2.70 -24.96 16.73
N LEU A 80 -2.80 -25.40 15.46
CA LEU A 80 -1.93 -26.40 14.84
C LEU A 80 -0.63 -25.83 14.26
N VAL A 81 -0.59 -24.52 13.97
CA VAL A 81 0.56 -23.83 13.39
C VAL A 81 1.28 -22.93 14.41
N ASP A 82 2.55 -22.66 14.17
CA ASP A 82 3.31 -21.63 14.90
C ASP A 82 3.11 -20.23 14.29
N ASP A 83 3.88 -19.25 14.76
CA ASP A 83 3.85 -17.86 14.28
C ASP A 83 4.39 -17.68 12.85
N THR A 84 5.02 -18.71 12.28
CA THR A 84 5.51 -18.75 10.90
C THR A 84 4.58 -19.50 9.95
N ASP A 85 3.38 -19.88 10.41
CA ASP A 85 2.42 -20.75 9.69
C ASP A 85 2.96 -22.18 9.45
N THR A 86 3.99 -22.60 10.20
CA THR A 86 4.52 -23.96 10.15
C THR A 86 3.73 -24.88 11.07
N PHE A 87 3.26 -26.02 10.57
CA PHE A 87 2.53 -26.99 11.40
C PHE A 87 3.42 -27.55 12.52
N LYS A 88 3.01 -27.32 13.78
CA LYS A 88 3.70 -27.76 15.00
C LYS A 88 3.97 -29.26 15.04
N ARG A 89 3.12 -30.06 14.38
CA ARG A 89 3.31 -31.52 14.26
C ARG A 89 4.61 -31.90 13.56
N TYR A 90 5.19 -30.99 12.78
CA TYR A 90 6.46 -31.17 12.08
C TYR A 90 7.67 -30.60 12.84
N LEU A 91 7.45 -30.00 14.02
CA LEU A 91 8.49 -29.41 14.86
C LEU A 91 8.80 -30.33 16.05
N LYS A 92 10.04 -30.79 16.21
CA LYS A 92 10.45 -31.54 17.41
C LYS A 92 10.69 -30.59 18.60
N SER A 93 9.59 -30.34 19.32
CA SER A 93 9.45 -29.65 20.62
C SER A 93 9.75 -28.15 20.67
N GLU A 94 8.95 -27.43 21.47
CA GLU A 94 9.08 -26.01 21.84
C GLU A 94 10.38 -25.66 22.60
N HIS A 95 11.32 -26.61 22.70
CA HIS A 95 12.56 -26.51 23.44
C HIS A 95 13.72 -27.11 22.65
N PHE A 96 14.09 -26.46 21.53
CA PHE A 96 15.47 -26.61 21.06
C PHE A 96 16.39 -25.95 22.09
N ASN A 97 16.75 -26.69 23.14
CA ASN A 97 17.83 -26.33 24.03
C ASN A 97 19.10 -26.99 23.47
N PRO A 98 19.94 -26.26 22.71
CA PRO A 98 21.16 -26.81 22.12
C PRO A 98 22.15 -27.36 23.18
N LEU A 99 21.85 -27.17 24.48
CA LEU A 99 22.69 -27.57 25.60
C LEU A 99 22.12 -28.72 26.46
N SER A 100 20.87 -29.19 26.29
CA SER A 100 20.29 -30.21 27.22
C SER A 100 19.99 -31.60 26.66
N ASP A 101 19.85 -31.81 25.36
CA ASP A 101 19.53 -33.15 24.84
C ASP A 101 20.79 -33.98 24.53
N ASN A 102 21.25 -34.67 25.57
CA ASN A 102 22.28 -35.71 25.47
C ASN A 102 21.73 -37.08 25.03
N GLN A 103 20.47 -37.20 24.61
CA GLN A 103 19.85 -38.50 24.38
C GLN A 103 19.74 -38.97 22.92
N ASN A 104 19.99 -38.13 21.91
CA ASN A 104 20.15 -38.61 20.51
C ASN A 104 21.04 -37.65 19.68
N LYS A 105 22.34 -37.60 19.99
CA LYS A 105 23.31 -36.83 19.20
C LYS A 105 23.71 -37.58 17.94
N PHE A 106 22.85 -37.57 16.92
CA PHE A 106 23.30 -37.89 15.57
C PHE A 106 24.33 -36.83 15.16
N THR A 107 25.48 -37.28 14.68
CA THR A 107 26.46 -36.37 14.08
C THR A 107 25.86 -35.72 12.84
N ARG A 108 26.31 -34.51 12.47
CA ARG A 108 25.87 -33.82 11.23
C ARG A 108 25.97 -34.72 9.99
N LYS A 109 26.98 -35.60 9.93
CA LYS A 109 27.12 -36.62 8.88
C LYS A 109 26.01 -37.67 8.90
N GLN A 110 25.62 -38.16 10.08
CA GLN A 110 24.51 -39.12 10.22
C GLN A 110 23.17 -38.48 9.88
N LEU A 111 22.94 -37.22 10.28
CA LEU A 111 21.74 -36.48 9.88
C LEU A 111 21.67 -36.31 8.35
N ILE A 112 22.76 -35.88 7.71
CA ILE A 112 22.85 -35.78 6.25
C ILE A 112 22.57 -37.15 5.58
N GLN A 113 23.04 -38.24 6.17
CA GLN A 113 22.88 -39.58 5.60
C GLN A 113 21.45 -40.12 5.77
N ILE A 114 20.79 -39.85 6.91
CA ILE A 114 19.36 -40.12 7.11
C ILE A 114 18.53 -39.32 6.12
N MET A 115 18.83 -38.03 5.95
CA MET A 115 18.16 -37.16 4.98
C MET A 115 18.38 -37.61 3.54
N ASN A 116 19.55 -38.13 3.19
CA ASN A 116 19.81 -38.64 1.84
C ASN A 116 19.04 -39.92 1.49
N ASN A 117 18.58 -40.66 2.50
CA ASN A 117 17.75 -41.86 2.33
C ASN A 117 16.25 -41.56 2.47
N ASP A 118 15.87 -40.31 2.69
CA ASP A 118 14.49 -39.87 2.83
C ASP A 118 13.82 -39.80 1.44
N GLN A 119 12.81 -40.63 1.24
CA GLN A 119 12.13 -40.75 -0.06
C GLN A 119 11.28 -39.51 -0.39
N ASP A 120 10.95 -38.68 0.59
CA ASP A 120 10.15 -37.47 0.39
C ASP A 120 11.00 -36.22 0.15
N LYS A 121 12.32 -36.32 0.37
CA LYS A 121 13.27 -35.20 0.17
C LYS A 121 13.15 -34.47 -1.16
N PRO A 122 12.88 -35.14 -2.31
CA PRO A 122 12.67 -34.43 -3.57
C PRO A 122 11.45 -33.50 -3.58
N TYR A 123 10.50 -33.69 -2.67
CA TYR A 123 9.22 -32.99 -2.67
C TYR A 123 9.09 -31.93 -1.58
N PHE A 124 9.94 -31.89 -0.55
CA PHE A 124 9.80 -30.92 0.56
C PHE A 124 11.02 -29.97 0.64
N ALA A 125 10.75 -28.67 0.78
CA ALA A 125 11.76 -27.62 1.00
C ALA A 125 12.47 -27.75 2.35
N PHE A 126 11.66 -28.09 3.36
CA PHE A 126 11.94 -27.85 4.77
C PHE A 126 12.15 -29.15 5.55
N ILE A 127 12.55 -30.24 4.88
CA ILE A 127 13.24 -31.33 5.59
C ILE A 127 14.57 -30.74 6.05
N ASP A 128 14.50 -29.99 7.13
CA ASP A 128 15.55 -29.21 7.77
C ASP A 128 16.11 -30.08 8.90
N PRO A 129 17.44 -30.09 9.11
CA PRO A 129 18.07 -30.59 10.34
C PRO A 129 17.35 -30.20 11.65
N LEU A 130 16.57 -29.11 11.67
CA LEU A 130 15.82 -28.59 12.81
C LEU A 130 14.48 -29.32 13.06
N THR A 131 13.83 -29.85 12.03
CA THR A 131 12.54 -30.58 12.20
C THR A 131 12.73 -31.98 12.82
N ASN A 132 13.91 -32.59 12.64
CA ASN A 132 14.35 -33.87 13.22
C ASN A 132 13.36 -35.06 13.09
N LEU A 133 12.26 -34.97 12.33
CA LEU A 133 11.30 -36.07 12.13
C LEU A 133 11.81 -37.01 11.04
N SER A 134 11.87 -38.30 11.36
CA SER A 134 12.20 -39.33 10.39
C SER A 134 11.06 -39.51 9.37
N TYR A 135 11.40 -40.06 8.19
CA TYR A 135 10.43 -40.49 7.19
C TYR A 135 9.28 -41.29 7.84
N GLU A 136 9.62 -42.29 8.65
CA GLU A 136 8.64 -43.14 9.34
C GLU A 136 7.74 -42.37 10.31
N GLU A 137 8.30 -41.44 11.10
CA GLU A 137 7.52 -40.60 12.02
C GLU A 137 6.53 -39.71 11.27
N ARG A 138 6.92 -39.14 10.12
CA ARG A 138 6.02 -38.31 9.28
C ARG A 138 4.87 -39.13 8.71
N HIS A 139 5.14 -40.32 8.18
CA HIS A 139 4.09 -41.20 7.65
C HIS A 139 3.17 -41.76 8.75
N GLN A 140 3.68 -41.99 9.97
CA GLN A 140 2.82 -42.32 11.12
C GLN A 140 1.91 -41.16 11.52
N LEU A 141 2.43 -39.92 11.48
CA LEU A 141 1.62 -38.73 11.69
C LEU A 141 0.54 -38.66 10.60
N GLU A 142 0.90 -38.81 9.32
CA GLU A 142 -0.03 -38.76 8.19
C GLU A 142 -1.12 -39.83 8.28
N GLN A 143 -0.79 -41.03 8.77
CA GLN A 143 -1.78 -42.08 9.02
C GLN A 143 -2.76 -41.71 10.15
N ARG A 144 -2.31 -41.03 11.20
CA ARG A 144 -3.15 -40.63 12.34
C ARG A 144 -4.06 -39.46 12.02
N ASP A 145 -3.54 -38.49 11.29
CA ASP A 145 -4.24 -37.28 10.93
C ASP A 145 -3.79 -36.83 9.52
N PRO A 146 -4.46 -37.31 8.46
CA PRO A 146 -4.08 -37.01 7.09
C PRO A 146 -4.21 -35.53 6.77
N MET A 147 -3.35 -35.03 5.89
CA MET A 147 -3.31 -33.62 5.48
C MET A 147 -3.74 -33.45 4.02
N ILE A 148 -4.25 -32.25 3.72
CA ILE A 148 -4.24 -31.69 2.38
C ILE A 148 -2.89 -31.02 2.14
N TYR A 149 -2.30 -31.32 0.99
CA TYR A 149 -1.06 -30.75 0.52
C TYR A 149 -1.31 -29.89 -0.70
N GLY A 150 -0.44 -28.90 -0.91
CA GLY A 150 -0.44 -28.01 -2.06
C GLY A 150 0.86 -28.16 -2.83
N GLN A 151 0.77 -28.31 -4.14
CA GLN A 151 1.90 -28.13 -5.06
C GLN A 151 1.68 -26.88 -5.89
N TYR A 152 2.66 -25.99 -5.92
CA TYR A 152 2.51 -24.72 -6.62
C TYR A 152 2.90 -24.83 -8.10
N SER A 153 2.31 -23.97 -8.91
CA SER A 153 2.69 -23.79 -10.30
C SER A 153 2.52 -22.32 -10.68
N ILE A 154 3.34 -21.86 -11.62
CA ILE A 154 3.30 -20.48 -12.09
C ILE A 154 2.63 -20.47 -13.46
N VAL A 155 1.55 -19.74 -13.58
CA VAL A 155 0.84 -19.52 -14.84
C VAL A 155 0.98 -18.06 -15.23
N GLN A 156 1.36 -17.78 -16.48
CA GLN A 156 1.39 -16.41 -16.96
C GLN A 156 -0.04 -15.88 -17.10
N ASN A 157 -0.30 -14.70 -16.54
CA ASN A 157 -1.61 -14.06 -16.61
C ASN A 157 -1.48 -12.53 -16.78
N TYR A 158 -2.60 -11.83 -16.65
CA TYR A 158 -2.68 -10.38 -16.72
C TYR A 158 -3.15 -9.78 -15.40
N GLY A 159 -2.54 -8.66 -15.05
CA GLY A 159 -2.94 -7.86 -13.90
C GLY A 159 -1.79 -7.12 -13.25
N CYS A 160 -1.88 -6.98 -11.94
CA CYS A 160 -0.89 -6.30 -11.11
C CYS A 160 -0.80 -6.98 -9.74
N LYS A 161 0.12 -6.51 -8.89
CA LYS A 161 0.30 -6.99 -7.50
C LYS A 161 -0.97 -6.95 -6.63
N HIS A 162 -1.95 -6.10 -6.96
CA HIS A 162 -3.21 -6.03 -6.21
C HIS A 162 -4.25 -7.08 -6.63
N GLY A 163 -3.99 -7.83 -7.69
CA GLY A 163 -4.85 -8.93 -8.12
C GLY A 163 -4.96 -9.09 -9.63
N GLU A 164 -5.43 -10.27 -10.02
CA GLU A 164 -5.67 -10.68 -11.40
C GLU A 164 -6.87 -9.92 -12.01
N ARG A 165 -6.74 -9.54 -13.28
CA ARG A 165 -7.73 -8.71 -13.99
C ARG A 165 -7.57 -8.84 -15.50
N GLY A 166 -8.70 -8.85 -16.22
CA GLY A 166 -8.68 -8.91 -17.69
C GLY A 166 -8.60 -7.56 -18.37
N ALA A 167 -8.69 -6.46 -17.61
CA ALA A 167 -8.53 -5.10 -18.12
C ALA A 167 -7.78 -4.19 -17.13
N TYR A 168 -7.11 -3.20 -17.69
CA TYR A 168 -6.52 -2.06 -17.00
C TYR A 168 -7.50 -0.90 -16.93
N VAL A 169 -7.34 -0.02 -15.95
CA VAL A 169 -8.16 1.18 -15.80
C VAL A 169 -7.46 2.37 -16.46
N LYS A 170 -8.22 3.20 -17.17
CA LYS A 170 -7.73 4.49 -17.67
C LYS A 170 -8.34 5.60 -16.84
N CYS A 171 -7.50 6.38 -16.19
CA CYS A 171 -7.94 7.48 -15.34
C CYS A 171 -8.47 8.63 -16.20
N ASN A 172 -9.67 9.13 -15.86
CA ASN A 172 -10.30 10.23 -16.58
C ASN A 172 -9.57 11.58 -16.39
N GLU A 173 -8.84 11.76 -15.29
CA GLU A 173 -8.14 13.02 -14.99
C GLU A 173 -6.76 13.10 -15.64
N CYS A 174 -5.91 12.09 -15.44
CA CYS A 174 -4.54 12.09 -15.95
C CYS A 174 -4.40 11.38 -17.31
N GLN A 175 -5.45 10.72 -17.80
CA GLN A 175 -5.51 9.99 -19.08
C GLN A 175 -4.46 8.86 -19.23
N LYS A 176 -3.81 8.48 -18.12
CA LYS A 176 -2.85 7.38 -18.04
C LYS A 176 -3.57 6.07 -17.68
N VAL A 177 -2.94 4.95 -18.01
CA VAL A 177 -3.48 3.59 -17.86
C VAL A 177 -2.72 2.87 -16.75
N TYR A 178 -3.45 2.21 -15.84
CA TYR A 178 -2.90 1.52 -14.67
C TYR A 178 -3.50 0.14 -14.48
N GLY A 179 -2.78 -0.72 -13.75
CA GLY A 179 -3.26 -2.04 -13.31
C GLY A 179 -4.64 -1.97 -12.66
N CYS A 180 -4.76 -1.18 -11.59
CA CYS A 180 -6.02 -0.80 -10.92
C CYS A 180 -6.02 0.68 -10.57
N GLU A 181 -7.19 1.10 -10.08
CA GLU A 181 -7.39 2.17 -9.12
C GLU A 181 -6.27 2.25 -8.04
N LYS A 182 -5.99 1.17 -7.30
CA LYS A 182 -4.89 1.16 -6.31
C LYS A 182 -3.50 1.39 -6.92
N CYS A 183 -3.22 0.90 -8.13
CA CYS A 183 -1.94 1.17 -8.79
C CYS A 183 -1.82 2.64 -9.15
N HIS A 184 -2.91 3.24 -9.61
CA HIS A 184 -2.97 4.67 -9.88
C HIS A 184 -2.68 5.47 -8.60
N ASP A 185 -3.38 5.18 -7.50
CA ASP A 185 -3.26 5.94 -6.25
C ASP A 185 -1.89 5.80 -5.58
N GLU A 186 -1.14 4.74 -5.91
CA GLU A 186 0.24 4.54 -5.47
C GLU A 186 1.25 5.35 -6.31
N GLU A 187 0.94 5.62 -7.58
CA GLU A 187 1.86 6.29 -8.53
C GLU A 187 1.55 7.78 -8.71
N GLU A 188 0.29 8.20 -8.53
CA GLU A 188 -0.16 9.56 -8.77
C GLU A 188 -0.43 10.32 -7.47
N MET A 189 -0.34 11.66 -7.56
CA MET A 189 -0.59 12.55 -6.41
C MET A 189 -2.07 12.84 -6.16
N HIS A 190 -2.96 12.05 -6.78
CA HIS A 190 -4.40 12.15 -6.61
C HIS A 190 -5.01 10.76 -6.59
N GLU A 191 -6.15 10.64 -5.93
CA GLU A 191 -6.95 9.42 -6.00
C GLU A 191 -7.64 9.34 -7.36
N VAL A 192 -7.83 8.12 -7.84
CA VAL A 192 -8.60 7.84 -9.04
C VAL A 192 -10.06 8.20 -8.80
N GLY A 193 -10.60 9.03 -9.70
CA GLY A 193 -12.03 9.33 -9.72
C GLY A 193 -12.86 8.18 -10.28
N GLU A 194 -14.09 8.47 -10.72
CA GLU A 194 -14.90 7.49 -11.43
C GLU A 194 -14.18 7.03 -12.72
N VAL A 195 -14.08 5.71 -12.88
CA VAL A 195 -13.47 5.07 -14.06
C VAL A 195 -14.57 4.57 -14.99
N ASP A 196 -14.51 5.01 -16.24
CA ASP A 196 -15.43 4.57 -17.30
C ASP A 196 -14.72 3.87 -18.45
N THR A 197 -13.40 4.07 -18.59
CA THR A 197 -12.62 3.52 -19.69
C THR A 197 -11.67 2.44 -19.19
N TYR A 198 -11.77 1.28 -19.83
CA TYR A 198 -11.01 0.08 -19.51
C TYR A 198 -10.23 -0.38 -20.74
N VAL A 199 -8.99 -0.80 -20.53
CA VAL A 199 -8.08 -1.22 -21.61
C VAL A 199 -7.87 -2.73 -21.51
N CYS A 200 -8.28 -3.48 -22.53
CA CYS A 200 -8.16 -4.94 -22.54
C CYS A 200 -6.69 -5.38 -22.42
N CYS A 201 -6.39 -6.26 -21.46
CA CYS A 201 -5.03 -6.73 -21.24
C CYS A 201 -4.46 -7.55 -22.43
N ASN A 202 -5.30 -8.29 -23.15
CA ASN A 202 -4.87 -9.10 -24.30
C ASN A 202 -4.77 -8.29 -25.61
N CYS A 203 -5.84 -7.60 -26.01
CA CYS A 203 -5.90 -6.94 -27.33
C CYS A 203 -5.69 -5.42 -27.30
N GLN A 204 -5.50 -4.82 -26.11
CA GLN A 204 -5.26 -3.40 -25.91
C GLN A 204 -6.40 -2.47 -26.39
N LEU A 205 -7.59 -3.02 -26.61
CA LEU A 205 -8.77 -2.23 -26.94
C LEU A 205 -9.20 -1.38 -25.74
N GLU A 206 -9.33 -0.08 -25.95
CA GLU A 206 -10.03 0.81 -25.02
C GLU A 206 -11.54 0.71 -25.22
N GLN A 207 -12.28 0.45 -24.15
CA GLN A 207 -13.73 0.31 -24.18
C GLN A 207 -14.38 0.71 -22.85
N GLN A 208 -15.69 0.86 -22.86
CA GLN A 208 -16.48 1.06 -21.64
C GLN A 208 -16.52 -0.20 -20.78
N TRP A 209 -16.91 -0.04 -19.51
CA TRP A 209 -17.05 -1.16 -18.58
C TRP A 209 -17.95 -2.26 -19.18
N SER A 210 -17.47 -3.49 -19.08
CA SER A 210 -18.24 -4.69 -19.43
C SER A 210 -17.56 -5.91 -18.81
N VAL A 211 -18.26 -7.04 -18.77
CA VAL A 211 -17.70 -8.30 -18.26
C VAL A 211 -16.70 -8.92 -19.23
N HIS A 212 -16.76 -8.58 -20.53
CA HIS A 212 -15.91 -9.15 -21.57
C HIS A 212 -15.42 -8.10 -22.56
N CYS A 213 -14.21 -8.28 -23.09
CA CYS A 213 -13.72 -7.50 -24.21
C CYS A 213 -14.67 -7.61 -25.41
N THR A 214 -15.02 -6.49 -26.02
CA THR A 214 -15.94 -6.46 -27.17
C THR A 214 -15.32 -7.00 -28.47
N THR A 215 -13.98 -7.06 -28.53
CA THR A 215 -13.25 -7.56 -29.71
C THR A 215 -12.71 -8.97 -29.52
N CYS A 216 -11.96 -9.24 -28.44
CA CYS A 216 -11.32 -10.55 -28.24
C CYS A 216 -12.09 -11.47 -27.28
N HIS A 217 -13.20 -11.01 -26.72
CA HIS A 217 -14.05 -11.76 -25.79
C HIS A 217 -13.37 -12.26 -24.51
N GLN A 218 -12.15 -11.79 -24.20
CA GLN A 218 -11.52 -12.05 -22.91
C GLN A 218 -12.39 -11.52 -21.77
N GLN A 219 -12.59 -12.34 -20.75
CA GLN A 219 -13.29 -11.96 -19.54
C GLN A 219 -12.47 -10.96 -18.71
N PHE A 220 -13.11 -9.88 -18.27
CA PHE A 220 -12.50 -8.84 -17.45
C PHE A 220 -12.64 -9.13 -15.96
N THR A 221 -13.73 -9.78 -15.56
CA THR A 221 -14.01 -10.04 -14.14
C THR A 221 -14.85 -11.30 -13.93
N ASN A 222 -14.59 -11.98 -12.81
CA ASN A 222 -15.46 -13.01 -12.23
C ASN A 222 -16.57 -12.40 -11.33
N VAL A 223 -16.53 -11.09 -11.10
CA VAL A 223 -17.48 -10.34 -10.28
C VAL A 223 -18.48 -9.63 -11.17
N GLU A 224 -19.67 -10.20 -11.33
CA GLU A 224 -20.76 -9.57 -12.08
C GLU A 224 -21.46 -8.49 -11.23
N CYS A 225 -20.77 -7.37 -10.93
CA CYS A 225 -21.37 -6.21 -10.27
C CYS A 225 -21.27 -4.95 -11.13
N THR A 226 -22.34 -4.66 -11.85
CA THR A 226 -22.46 -3.46 -12.71
C THR A 226 -22.40 -2.15 -11.92
N LYS A 227 -22.80 -2.17 -10.64
CA LYS A 227 -22.79 -0.98 -9.77
C LYS A 227 -21.39 -0.59 -9.32
N CYS A 228 -20.60 -1.58 -8.89
CA CYS A 228 -19.27 -1.34 -8.35
C CYS A 228 -18.17 -1.43 -9.42
N LYS A 229 -18.51 -1.88 -10.64
CA LYS A 229 -17.61 -2.01 -11.79
C LYS A 229 -16.28 -2.74 -11.47
N LEU A 230 -16.29 -3.65 -10.49
CA LEU A 230 -15.08 -4.36 -10.05
C LEU A 230 -14.49 -5.18 -11.19
N ILE A 231 -13.19 -5.00 -11.43
CA ILE A 231 -12.41 -5.78 -12.40
C ILE A 231 -11.49 -6.71 -11.61
N LEU A 232 -12.06 -7.81 -11.12
CA LEU A 232 -11.33 -8.84 -10.38
C LEU A 232 -11.56 -10.21 -11.03
N LEU A 233 -10.48 -10.88 -11.41
CA LEU A 233 -10.50 -12.26 -11.91
C LEU A 233 -10.16 -13.30 -10.84
N THR A 234 -9.72 -12.89 -9.65
CA THR A 234 -9.54 -13.84 -8.54
C THR A 234 -10.84 -14.60 -8.29
N ASP A 235 -10.72 -15.92 -8.22
CA ASP A 235 -11.84 -16.80 -7.96
C ASP A 235 -12.38 -16.62 -6.52
N LYS A 236 -13.61 -17.10 -6.31
CA LYS A 236 -14.18 -17.18 -4.95
C LYS A 236 -13.56 -18.32 -4.12
N GLU A 237 -12.69 -19.14 -4.73
CA GLU A 237 -12.03 -20.23 -4.02
C GLU A 237 -11.12 -19.66 -2.95
N THR A 238 -10.30 -18.68 -3.30
CA THR A 238 -9.34 -18.06 -2.38
C THR A 238 -9.78 -16.69 -1.88
N GLN A 239 -10.52 -15.94 -2.69
CA GLN A 239 -10.92 -14.57 -2.37
C GLN A 239 -12.45 -14.43 -2.45
N PRO A 240 -13.18 -14.74 -1.36
CA PRO A 240 -14.62 -14.58 -1.35
C PRO A 240 -14.99 -13.11 -1.53
N HIS A 241 -15.98 -12.88 -2.39
CA HIS A 241 -16.48 -11.54 -2.67
C HIS A 241 -17.98 -11.57 -2.90
N TYR A 242 -18.66 -10.50 -2.47
CA TYR A 242 -20.11 -10.35 -2.64
C TYR A 242 -20.51 -8.86 -2.66
N HIS A 243 -21.67 -8.56 -3.24
CA HIS A 243 -22.24 -7.22 -3.24
C HIS A 243 -23.26 -7.07 -2.12
N CYS A 244 -23.03 -6.14 -1.19
CA CYS A 244 -24.03 -5.80 -0.19
C CYS A 244 -25.01 -4.77 -0.74
N SER A 245 -26.24 -5.20 -1.02
CA SER A 245 -27.31 -4.34 -1.57
C SER A 245 -27.71 -3.15 -0.69
N ARG A 246 -27.50 -3.24 0.63
CA ARG A 246 -27.85 -2.18 1.59
C ARG A 246 -26.75 -1.13 1.76
N CYS A 247 -25.49 -1.54 1.62
CA CYS A 247 -24.36 -0.62 1.63
C CYS A 247 -24.01 -0.13 0.21
N ASN A 248 -24.53 -0.78 -0.84
CA ASN A 248 -24.19 -0.57 -2.25
C ASN A 248 -22.69 -0.65 -2.54
N VAL A 249 -21.98 -1.53 -1.81
CA VAL A 249 -20.54 -1.78 -2.00
C VAL A 249 -20.29 -3.27 -2.16
N CYS A 250 -19.28 -3.62 -2.94
CA CYS A 250 -18.76 -4.96 -2.97
C CYS A 250 -17.71 -5.15 -1.88
N HIS A 251 -17.85 -6.22 -1.12
CA HIS A 251 -16.85 -6.68 -0.18
C HIS A 251 -15.98 -7.72 -0.86
N VAL A 252 -14.68 -7.60 -0.66
CA VAL A 252 -13.64 -8.56 -1.06
C VAL A 252 -13.02 -9.12 0.23
N ASP A 253 -12.55 -10.36 0.20
CA ASP A 253 -12.03 -11.10 1.35
C ASP A 253 -13.05 -11.27 2.49
N SER A 254 -14.33 -11.40 2.13
CA SER A 254 -15.42 -11.53 3.10
C SER A 254 -16.54 -12.42 2.60
N LEU A 255 -17.09 -13.21 3.51
CA LEU A 255 -18.26 -14.05 3.27
C LEU A 255 -19.53 -13.32 3.68
N GLU A 256 -20.53 -13.30 2.79
CA GLU A 256 -21.82 -12.64 3.05
C GLU A 256 -22.50 -13.18 4.31
N ARG A 257 -22.48 -14.51 4.51
CA ARG A 257 -23.08 -15.18 5.68
C ARG A 257 -22.45 -14.76 7.01
N LEU A 258 -21.23 -14.21 6.99
CA LEU A 258 -20.49 -13.78 8.18
C LEU A 258 -20.57 -12.28 8.41
N THR A 259 -21.29 -11.57 7.55
CA THR A 259 -21.46 -10.14 7.65
C THR A 259 -22.87 -9.80 8.09
N SER A 260 -22.97 -8.85 9.02
CA SER A 260 -24.23 -8.28 9.45
C SER A 260 -24.17 -6.77 9.37
N ILE A 261 -25.32 -6.14 9.19
CA ILE A 261 -25.39 -4.67 9.19
C ILE A 261 -25.68 -4.23 10.61
N CYS A 262 -24.79 -3.40 11.15
CA CYS A 262 -25.03 -2.75 12.42
C CYS A 262 -26.22 -1.78 12.29
N LYS A 263 -27.22 -1.90 13.16
CA LYS A 263 -28.38 -1.00 13.16
C LYS A 263 -28.06 0.43 13.61
N LYS A 264 -26.95 0.64 14.34
CA LYS A 264 -26.55 1.95 14.87
C LYS A 264 -25.80 2.77 13.80
N CYS A 265 -24.76 2.20 13.18
CA CYS A 265 -23.95 2.91 12.17
C CYS A 265 -24.32 2.56 10.72
N ASN A 266 -25.20 1.58 10.48
CA ASN A 266 -25.58 1.10 9.15
C ASN A 266 -24.40 0.65 8.26
N GLN A 267 -23.29 0.21 8.88
CA GLN A 267 -22.15 -0.41 8.21
C GLN A 267 -22.18 -1.94 8.32
N CYS A 268 -21.59 -2.58 7.32
CA CYS A 268 -21.31 -4.01 7.35
C CYS A 268 -20.21 -4.31 8.37
N VAL A 269 -20.50 -5.21 9.31
CA VAL A 269 -19.60 -5.67 10.36
C VAL A 269 -19.60 -7.20 10.42
N CYS A 270 -18.45 -7.79 10.73
CA CYS A 270 -18.37 -9.23 10.98
C CYS A 270 -19.32 -9.60 12.13
N ILE A 271 -20.08 -10.68 11.99
CA ILE A 271 -21.06 -11.15 12.98
C ILE A 271 -20.41 -11.34 14.34
N ASN A 272 -19.20 -11.89 14.39
CA ASN A 272 -18.47 -12.14 15.64
C ASN A 272 -18.01 -10.84 16.34
N LYS A 273 -17.94 -9.73 15.60
CA LYS A 273 -17.60 -8.41 16.14
C LYS A 273 -18.82 -7.52 16.30
N ARG A 274 -20.03 -8.03 16.09
CA ARG A 274 -21.25 -7.22 16.12
C ARG A 274 -21.52 -6.61 17.50
N GLU A 275 -21.17 -7.28 18.58
CA GLU A 275 -21.40 -6.77 19.94
C GLU A 275 -20.24 -5.90 20.45
N THR A 276 -19.03 -6.20 19.98
CA THR A 276 -17.79 -5.52 20.40
C THR A 276 -17.37 -4.38 19.49
N HIS A 277 -17.97 -4.24 18.30
CA HIS A 277 -17.66 -3.10 17.44
C HIS A 277 -18.16 -1.81 18.07
N GLU A 278 -17.27 -0.85 18.16
CA GLU A 278 -17.62 0.51 18.53
C GLU A 278 -18.17 1.20 17.28
N CYS A 279 -19.43 1.62 17.34
CA CYS A 279 -19.99 2.47 16.31
C CYS A 279 -19.29 3.83 16.40
N GLU A 280 -18.53 4.19 15.38
CA GLU A 280 -18.10 5.58 15.22
C GLU A 280 -19.33 6.44 14.91
N GLU A 281 -19.92 7.05 15.94
CA GLU A 281 -20.94 8.08 15.77
C GLU A 281 -20.30 9.25 15.02
N VAL A 282 -20.79 9.51 13.81
CA VAL A 282 -20.28 10.62 13.02
C VAL A 282 -21.01 11.89 13.47
N CYS A 283 -20.32 12.73 14.24
CA CYS A 283 -20.86 14.01 14.71
C CYS A 283 -20.46 15.15 13.78
N CYS A 284 -21.36 16.12 13.61
CA CYS A 284 -21.07 17.33 12.86
C CYS A 284 -20.00 18.17 13.56
N LEU A 285 -18.98 18.60 12.81
CA LEU A 285 -17.85 19.36 13.35
C LEU A 285 -18.17 20.77 13.87
N ILE A 286 -19.36 21.29 13.59
CA ILE A 286 -19.75 22.67 13.96
C ILE A 286 -20.78 22.66 15.08
N CYS A 287 -21.87 21.93 14.93
CA CYS A 287 -22.93 21.90 15.93
C CYS A 287 -22.80 20.75 16.94
N HIS A 288 -21.86 19.82 16.72
CA HIS A 288 -21.62 18.63 17.52
C HIS A 288 -22.83 17.67 17.58
N GLY A 289 -23.86 17.91 16.76
CA GLY A 289 -25.00 17.01 16.62
C GLY A 289 -24.66 15.78 15.79
N THR A 290 -25.27 14.65 16.13
CA THR A 290 -25.16 13.40 15.38
C THR A 290 -25.63 13.59 13.94
N ILE A 291 -24.87 13.10 12.97
CA ILE A 291 -25.26 13.06 11.55
C ILE A 291 -25.85 11.67 11.28
N TYR A 292 -27.17 11.62 11.06
CA TYR A 292 -27.85 10.40 10.66
C TYR A 292 -27.75 10.18 9.15
N LYS A 293 -27.83 8.93 8.68
CA LYS A 293 -27.71 8.57 7.26
C LYS A 293 -28.79 9.23 6.38
N ASP A 294 -29.92 9.57 6.97
CA ASP A 294 -31.08 10.17 6.29
C ASP A 294 -31.02 11.71 6.26
N GLN A 295 -29.93 12.31 6.75
CA GLN A 295 -29.72 13.76 6.77
C GLN A 295 -28.68 14.18 5.75
N ASP A 296 -28.95 15.29 5.06
CA ASP A 296 -28.01 15.92 4.15
C ASP A 296 -26.77 16.41 4.90
N HIS A 297 -25.61 15.95 4.44
CA HIS A 297 -24.33 16.25 5.07
C HIS A 297 -23.21 16.31 4.04
N VAL A 298 -22.19 17.10 4.35
CA VAL A 298 -20.98 17.26 3.57
C VAL A 298 -19.84 16.53 4.28
N THR A 299 -19.18 15.63 3.57
CA THR A 299 -17.92 15.03 4.02
C THR A 299 -16.78 15.94 3.58
N LEU A 300 -15.94 16.36 4.51
CA LEU A 300 -14.80 17.23 4.21
C LEU A 300 -13.69 16.43 3.54
N PRO A 301 -12.99 17.00 2.54
CA PRO A 301 -11.95 16.29 1.79
C PRO A 301 -10.70 15.98 2.61
N CYS A 302 -10.55 16.56 3.81
CA CYS A 302 -9.40 16.32 4.67
C CYS A 302 -9.41 14.96 5.40
N ASN A 303 -10.59 14.38 5.64
CA ASN A 303 -10.77 13.07 6.26
C ASN A 303 -12.22 12.60 6.03
N VAL A 304 -12.41 11.34 5.61
CA VAL A 304 -13.73 10.72 5.38
C VAL A 304 -14.64 10.69 6.62
N ARG A 305 -14.05 10.82 7.81
CA ARG A 305 -14.76 10.89 9.11
C ARG A 305 -15.16 12.30 9.50
N HIS A 306 -14.59 13.33 8.86
CA HIS A 306 -14.95 14.72 9.11
C HIS A 306 -16.19 15.08 8.31
N LYS A 307 -17.33 15.17 9.00
CA LYS A 307 -18.61 15.48 8.35
C LYS A 307 -19.29 16.69 8.99
N MET A 308 -20.09 17.39 8.20
CA MET A 308 -20.85 18.55 8.64
C MET A 308 -22.27 18.44 8.07
N HIS A 309 -23.30 18.84 8.83
CA HIS A 309 -24.62 19.08 8.23
C HIS A 309 -24.49 20.09 7.10
N GLU A 310 -25.32 19.98 6.06
CA GLU A 310 -25.27 20.89 4.92
C GLU A 310 -25.41 22.37 5.34
N HIS A 311 -26.31 22.66 6.28
CA HIS A 311 -26.47 24.02 6.82
C HIS A 311 -25.23 24.50 7.59
N CYS A 312 -24.53 23.62 8.31
CA CYS A 312 -23.30 23.93 9.02
C CYS A 312 -22.16 24.20 8.03
N PHE A 313 -22.13 23.45 6.93
CA PHE A 313 -21.17 23.64 5.84
C PHE A 313 -21.37 24.98 5.12
N ALA A 314 -22.62 25.36 4.84
CA ALA A 314 -22.93 26.65 4.22
C ALA A 314 -22.45 27.84 5.07
N GLN A 315 -22.58 27.76 6.40
CA GLN A 315 -22.08 28.78 7.32
C GLN A 315 -20.53 28.81 7.37
N PHE A 316 -19.90 27.65 7.30
CA PHE A 316 -18.44 27.50 7.31
C PHE A 316 -17.78 28.00 6.01
N HIS A 317 -18.42 27.79 4.85
CA HIS A 317 -17.92 28.17 3.53
C HIS A 317 -17.89 29.69 3.29
N MET A 318 -18.48 30.51 4.17
CA MET A 318 -18.39 31.98 4.07
C MET A 318 -17.01 32.54 4.49
N SER A 319 -16.11 31.70 5.01
CA SER A 319 -14.75 32.09 5.41
C SER A 319 -13.75 31.97 4.24
N GLN A 320 -12.83 32.94 4.11
CA GLN A 320 -11.88 33.03 2.97
C GLN A 320 -10.86 31.87 2.90
N LYS A 321 -10.75 31.02 3.93
CA LYS A 321 -9.88 29.84 3.98
C LYS A 321 -10.61 28.70 4.71
N PRO A 322 -11.18 27.70 4.01
CA PRO A 322 -11.89 26.62 4.68
C PRO A 322 -10.88 25.64 5.32
N ILE A 323 -10.48 25.90 6.56
CA ILE A 323 -9.58 25.02 7.34
C ILE A 323 -10.42 24.19 8.30
N CYS A 324 -10.26 22.87 8.27
CA CYS A 324 -10.95 21.96 9.17
C CYS A 324 -10.66 22.33 10.64
N PRO A 325 -11.68 22.54 11.49
CA PRO A 325 -11.45 22.88 12.89
C PRO A 325 -10.81 21.74 13.69
N LEU A 326 -11.01 20.48 13.27
CA LEU A 326 -10.44 19.32 13.96
C LEU A 326 -8.98 19.06 13.59
N CYS A 327 -8.70 18.85 12.31
CA CYS A 327 -7.37 18.44 11.86
C CYS A 327 -6.52 19.58 11.30
N ARG A 328 -7.07 20.79 11.21
CA ARG A 328 -6.39 21.98 10.66
C ARG A 328 -5.87 21.82 9.23
N ARG A 329 -6.40 20.85 8.48
CA ARG A 329 -6.18 20.68 7.05
C ARG A 329 -7.14 21.54 6.24
N SER A 330 -6.70 21.97 5.07
CA SER A 330 -7.49 22.65 4.07
C SER A 330 -8.63 21.74 3.58
N CYS A 331 -9.85 22.27 3.59
CA CYS A 331 -11.09 21.61 3.14
C CYS A 331 -11.53 22.10 1.76
N MET A 332 -10.56 22.43 0.90
CA MET A 332 -10.82 22.88 -0.46
C MET A 332 -11.13 21.69 -1.37
N ASP A 333 -12.04 21.88 -2.32
CA ASP A 333 -12.22 20.91 -3.41
C ASP A 333 -11.00 20.90 -4.37
N ASN A 334 -10.92 19.91 -5.25
CA ASN A 334 -9.80 19.76 -6.19
C ASN A 334 -9.61 20.98 -7.11
N ASN A 335 -10.70 21.64 -7.52
CA ASN A 335 -10.62 22.83 -8.38
C ASN A 335 -10.10 24.06 -7.63
N GLN A 336 -10.55 24.27 -6.39
CA GLN A 336 -10.09 25.31 -5.49
C GLN A 336 -8.61 25.11 -5.14
N LYS A 337 -8.24 23.87 -4.79
CA LYS A 337 -6.85 23.47 -4.52
C LYS A 337 -5.95 23.77 -5.73
N ARG A 338 -6.37 23.38 -6.94
CA ARG A 338 -5.63 23.67 -8.18
C ARG A 338 -5.48 25.16 -8.44
N LYS A 339 -6.54 25.95 -8.33
CA LYS A 339 -6.47 27.42 -8.48
C LYS A 339 -5.49 28.03 -7.48
N MET A 340 -5.52 27.57 -6.23
CA MET A 340 -4.61 28.05 -5.20
C MET A 340 -3.15 27.66 -5.48
N GLN A 341 -2.89 26.42 -5.89
CA GLN A 341 -1.56 25.97 -6.30
C GLN A 341 -1.02 26.81 -7.47
N LEU A 342 -1.83 27.04 -8.51
CA LEU A 342 -1.43 27.90 -9.64
C LEU A 342 -1.12 29.33 -9.17
N SER A 343 -1.98 29.91 -8.33
CA SER A 343 -1.76 31.24 -7.77
C SER A 343 -0.48 31.29 -6.94
N ASN A 344 -0.20 30.28 -6.12
CA ASN A 344 1.01 30.24 -5.28
C ASN A 344 2.28 30.13 -6.13
N VAL A 345 2.24 29.33 -7.21
CA VAL A 345 3.34 29.19 -8.17
C VAL A 345 3.55 30.47 -8.97
N MET A 346 2.48 31.11 -9.43
CA MET A 346 2.56 32.40 -10.15
C MET A 346 3.08 33.54 -9.27
N ASN A 347 2.81 33.49 -7.97
CA ASN A 347 3.33 34.44 -6.99
C ASN A 347 4.68 34.03 -6.39
N LEU A 348 5.41 33.08 -7.01
CA LEU A 348 6.83 32.86 -6.71
C LEU A 348 7.62 34.10 -7.15
N ASN A 349 7.69 35.06 -6.24
CA ASN A 349 8.45 36.28 -6.42
C ASN A 349 9.94 35.94 -6.54
N ALA A 350 10.53 36.20 -7.71
CA ALA A 350 11.97 36.08 -7.96
C ALA A 350 12.82 37.13 -7.20
N THR A 351 12.22 37.89 -6.29
CA THR A 351 12.83 39.02 -5.57
C THR A 351 13.87 38.59 -4.53
N ILE A 352 13.99 37.30 -4.21
CA ILE A 352 14.97 36.76 -3.27
C ILE A 352 16.39 36.82 -3.83
N PHE A 353 16.52 36.90 -5.16
CA PHE A 353 17.80 37.13 -5.83
C PHE A 353 18.22 38.61 -5.84
N VAL A 354 17.61 39.47 -5.02
CA VAL A 354 17.96 40.90 -4.91
C VAL A 354 18.54 41.24 -3.52
N GLN A 355 18.35 40.39 -2.50
CA GLN A 355 18.77 40.65 -1.12
C GLN A 355 20.06 39.90 -0.76
N ASP A 356 20.91 40.50 0.07
CA ASP A 356 22.19 39.92 0.51
C ASP A 356 22.04 38.84 1.60
N ILE A 357 20.84 38.71 2.15
CA ILE A 357 20.46 37.70 3.13
C ILE A 357 19.17 37.00 2.69
N VAL A 358 19.10 35.68 2.92
CA VAL A 358 17.93 34.85 2.58
C VAL A 358 17.42 34.14 3.82
N ARG A 359 16.11 34.19 4.04
CA ARG A 359 15.44 33.43 5.12
C ARG A 359 15.17 32.03 4.62
N LEU A 360 15.70 31.04 5.34
CA LEU A 360 15.45 29.63 5.10
C LEU A 360 14.54 29.09 6.21
N LEU A 361 13.39 28.53 5.85
CA LEU A 361 12.35 28.07 6.75
C LEU A 361 12.24 26.55 6.65
N GLN A 362 12.27 25.85 7.78
CA GLN A 362 11.75 24.48 7.84
C GLN A 362 10.26 24.58 8.14
N ILE A 363 9.46 24.04 7.23
CA ILE A 363 8.01 24.10 7.30
C ILE A 363 7.41 22.71 7.36
N LYS A 364 6.42 22.52 8.23
CA LYS A 364 5.60 21.31 8.30
C LYS A 364 4.25 21.57 7.67
N CYS A 365 3.93 20.85 6.59
CA CYS A 365 2.67 21.02 5.92
C CYS A 365 1.53 20.38 6.71
N ARG A 366 0.49 21.16 7.02
CA ARG A 366 -0.70 20.61 7.68
C ARG A 366 -1.50 19.71 6.73
N ASP A 367 -1.49 20.01 5.44
CA ASP A 367 -2.30 19.31 4.43
C ASP A 367 -1.73 17.93 4.05
N CYS A 368 -0.46 17.84 3.62
CA CYS A 368 0.16 16.55 3.29
C CYS A 368 0.97 15.92 4.42
N GLY A 369 1.16 16.62 5.54
CA GLY A 369 1.89 16.11 6.71
C GLY A 369 3.42 16.08 6.55
N LEU A 370 3.93 16.38 5.36
CA LEU A 370 5.36 16.33 5.06
C LEU A 370 6.08 17.60 5.55
N VAL A 371 7.31 17.41 6.00
CA VAL A 371 8.24 18.51 6.30
C VAL A 371 9.01 18.86 5.03
N SER A 372 9.07 20.15 4.73
CA SER A 372 9.87 20.68 3.63
C SER A 372 10.61 21.94 4.06
N MET A 373 11.66 22.29 3.33
CA MET A 373 12.31 23.60 3.45
C MET A 373 11.73 24.59 2.45
N ASP A 374 11.58 25.85 2.83
CA ASP A 374 11.22 26.92 1.93
C ASP A 374 12.00 28.18 2.24
N PHE A 375 12.38 28.92 1.21
CA PHE A 375 13.07 30.19 1.35
C PHE A 375 12.31 31.34 0.68
N ILE A 376 11.10 31.07 0.16
CA ILE A 376 10.31 32.03 -0.63
C ILE A 376 9.02 32.46 0.06
N ASN A 377 8.05 31.57 0.26
CA ASN A 377 6.64 31.96 0.47
C ASN A 377 5.92 31.13 1.55
N SER A 378 6.65 30.49 2.46
CA SER A 378 6.11 29.52 3.43
C SER A 378 5.18 28.51 2.74
N MET A 379 5.66 27.87 1.67
CA MET A 379 4.89 26.99 0.82
C MET A 379 5.47 25.58 0.81
N CYS A 380 4.61 24.58 1.09
CA CYS A 380 4.98 23.17 1.06
C CYS A 380 5.45 22.74 -0.34
N LYS A 381 6.56 22.00 -0.42
CA LYS A 381 7.13 21.56 -1.71
C LYS A 381 6.53 20.28 -2.27
N SER A 382 5.82 19.52 -1.45
CA SER A 382 5.08 18.35 -1.92
C SER A 382 3.72 18.75 -2.51
N CYS A 383 2.91 19.52 -1.78
CA CYS A 383 1.54 19.82 -2.21
C CYS A 383 1.34 21.25 -2.75
N TRP A 384 2.35 22.12 -2.68
CA TRP A 384 2.33 23.50 -3.20
C TRP A 384 1.25 24.41 -2.59
N LEU A 385 0.83 24.06 -1.37
CA LEU A 385 -0.09 24.85 -0.53
C LEU A 385 0.67 25.58 0.58
N THR A 386 0.05 26.62 1.12
CA THR A 386 0.63 27.51 2.14
C THR A 386 0.09 27.26 3.55
N ASN A 387 -0.73 26.22 3.74
CA ASN A 387 -1.19 25.79 5.07
C ASN A 387 -0.07 25.01 5.78
N VAL A 388 0.93 25.75 6.26
CA VAL A 388 2.15 25.20 6.84
C VAL A 388 2.45 25.86 8.19
N ASP A 389 3.09 25.11 9.07
CA ASP A 389 3.71 25.64 10.28
C ASP A 389 5.20 25.84 10.03
N ILE A 390 5.77 26.93 10.53
CA ILE A 390 7.22 27.14 10.55
C ILE A 390 7.75 26.47 11.82
N GLU A 391 8.53 25.41 11.65
CA GLU A 391 9.16 24.68 12.75
C GLU A 391 10.50 25.32 13.13
N ASN A 392 11.29 25.71 12.12
CA ASN A 392 12.60 26.36 12.31
C ASN A 392 12.84 27.42 11.25
N GLU A 393 13.70 28.38 11.56
CA GLU A 393 14.08 29.49 10.69
C GLU A 393 15.57 29.80 10.84
N TRP A 394 16.24 30.00 9.70
CA TRP A 394 17.63 30.41 9.60
C TRP A 394 17.77 31.61 8.67
N ILE A 395 18.72 32.49 8.96
CA ILE A 395 19.12 33.58 8.07
C ILE A 395 20.47 33.19 7.48
N VAL A 396 20.56 33.15 6.15
CA VAL A 396 21.75 32.68 5.43
C VAL A 396 22.26 33.80 4.50
N PRO A 397 23.57 34.11 4.50
CA PRO A 397 24.15 35.02 3.53
C PRO A 397 23.93 34.54 2.09
N ARG A 398 23.55 35.43 1.19
CA ARG A 398 23.27 35.14 -0.21
C ARG A 398 24.44 34.44 -0.90
N GLN A 399 25.67 34.86 -0.60
CA GLN A 399 26.87 34.35 -1.27
C GLN A 399 27.08 32.85 -0.99
N GLU A 400 26.82 32.39 0.24
CA GLU A 400 26.90 30.98 0.61
C GLU A 400 25.82 30.16 -0.11
N MET A 401 24.61 30.69 -0.22
CA MET A 401 23.53 30.07 -0.98
C MET A 401 23.88 29.97 -2.48
N VAL A 402 24.41 31.03 -3.09
CA VAL A 402 24.80 31.06 -4.52
C VAL A 402 26.00 30.16 -4.81
N GLN A 403 27.02 30.12 -3.95
CA GLN A 403 28.17 29.22 -4.07
C GLN A 403 27.76 27.74 -3.95
N PHE A 404 26.76 27.44 -3.12
CA PHE A 404 26.17 26.11 -3.01
C PHE A 404 25.42 25.68 -4.28
N LEU A 405 24.72 26.62 -4.93
CA LEU A 405 23.96 26.40 -6.18
C LEU A 405 24.86 26.27 -7.43
N THR A 406 25.90 27.08 -7.54
CA THR A 406 26.73 27.21 -8.75
C THR A 406 27.79 26.14 -8.91
N LYS A 407 28.08 25.34 -7.88
CA LYS A 407 29.19 24.37 -7.94
C LYS A 407 28.93 23.18 -8.88
N ASN A 408 27.70 22.94 -9.36
CA ASN A 408 27.38 21.70 -10.11
C ASN A 408 26.26 21.79 -11.19
N VAL A 409 25.83 22.97 -11.67
CA VAL A 409 24.89 23.08 -12.81
C VAL A 409 25.24 24.30 -13.68
N PRO A 410 25.48 24.15 -15.00
CA PRO A 410 25.63 25.28 -15.90
C PRO A 410 24.24 25.82 -16.29
N LEU A 411 24.05 27.13 -16.17
CA LEU A 411 22.84 27.84 -16.58
C LEU A 411 23.10 28.54 -17.91
N GLU A 412 22.46 28.09 -19.00
CA GLU A 412 22.30 28.89 -20.22
C GLU A 412 20.88 29.45 -20.25
N CYS A 413 20.75 30.77 -20.10
CA CYS A 413 19.47 31.46 -20.16
C CYS A 413 19.33 32.10 -21.55
N GLY A 414 18.44 31.55 -22.39
CA GLY A 414 17.97 32.19 -23.61
C GLY A 414 16.78 33.10 -23.32
N GLU A 415 16.63 34.19 -24.10
CA GLU A 415 15.54 35.17 -23.95
C GLU A 415 14.13 34.52 -24.10
N PRO A 416 13.14 34.96 -23.29
CA PRO A 416 11.91 34.21 -23.09
C PRO A 416 10.87 34.39 -24.20
N THR A 417 10.25 33.29 -24.60
CA THR A 417 8.87 33.29 -25.14
C THR A 417 8.01 32.33 -24.31
N LEU A 418 6.89 32.84 -23.77
CA LEU A 418 5.99 32.14 -22.84
C LEU A 418 5.38 30.87 -23.44
N ASN A 419 5.61 29.71 -22.82
CA ASN A 419 4.79 28.50 -22.99
C ASN A 419 4.79 27.60 -21.74
N GLU A 420 3.85 26.63 -21.65
CA GLU A 420 3.67 25.68 -20.54
C GLU A 420 4.95 24.89 -20.18
N GLN A 421 5.91 24.78 -21.11
CA GLN A 421 7.21 24.15 -20.90
C GLN A 421 8.06 24.89 -19.85
N MET A 422 8.02 26.23 -19.83
CA MET A 422 8.72 27.04 -18.82
C MET A 422 8.26 26.76 -17.39
N LYS A 423 7.00 26.31 -17.19
CA LYS A 423 6.48 25.94 -15.86
C LYS A 423 7.14 24.66 -15.35
N THR A 424 7.31 23.68 -16.21
CA THR A 424 8.02 22.43 -15.91
C THR A 424 9.49 22.72 -15.64
N ASP A 425 10.12 23.59 -16.44
CA ASP A 425 11.54 23.93 -16.31
C ASP A 425 11.85 24.74 -15.04
N MET A 426 10.99 25.69 -14.66
CA MET A 426 11.13 26.44 -13.41
C MET A 426 10.87 25.57 -12.17
N MET A 427 9.88 24.67 -12.24
CA MET A 427 9.58 23.74 -11.14
C MET A 427 10.70 22.70 -10.95
N GLU A 428 11.29 22.22 -12.04
CA GLU A 428 12.40 21.28 -12.00
C GLU A 428 13.68 21.95 -11.49
N LEU A 429 13.97 23.19 -11.93
CA LEU A 429 15.08 23.99 -11.39
C LEU A 429 14.92 24.21 -9.87
N TYR A 430 13.71 24.55 -9.43
CA TYR A 430 13.41 24.74 -8.01
C TYR A 430 13.51 23.44 -7.19
N ARG A 431 13.09 22.31 -7.76
CA ARG A 431 13.17 20.98 -7.14
C ARG A 431 14.63 20.52 -6.99
N GLN A 432 15.47 20.76 -7.99
CA GLN A 432 16.90 20.42 -7.95
C GLN A 432 17.69 21.24 -6.92
N VAL A 433 17.34 22.52 -6.75
CA VAL A 433 17.85 23.39 -5.68
C VAL A 433 17.46 22.83 -4.30
N TYR A 434 16.20 22.40 -4.18
CA TYR A 434 15.59 21.93 -2.94
C TYR A 434 16.14 20.58 -2.45
N GLU A 435 16.19 19.55 -3.31
CA GLU A 435 16.63 18.20 -2.93
C GLU A 435 18.06 18.17 -2.40
N LYS A 436 18.91 19.09 -2.88
CA LYS A 436 20.32 19.18 -2.48
C LYS A 436 20.55 19.94 -1.18
N ALA A 437 19.80 21.03 -0.93
CA ALA A 437 19.91 21.80 0.31
C ALA A 437 19.49 20.96 1.55
N VAL A 438 18.46 20.11 1.41
CA VAL A 438 17.93 19.26 2.48
C VAL A 438 18.88 18.11 2.86
N ALA A 439 19.60 17.55 1.90
CA ALA A 439 20.55 16.45 2.14
C ALA A 439 21.77 16.89 2.95
N SER A 440 22.22 18.14 2.78
CA SER A 440 23.39 18.68 3.49
C SER A 440 23.07 19.17 4.91
N LEU A 441 21.88 19.71 5.16
CA LEU A 441 21.47 20.18 6.49
C LEU A 441 21.24 19.06 7.52
N LYS A 442 21.01 17.82 7.07
CA LYS A 442 20.91 16.65 7.96
C LYS A 442 22.27 16.11 8.42
N ALA A 443 23.37 16.59 7.86
CA ALA A 443 24.70 16.05 8.09
C ALA A 443 25.52 16.84 9.13
N ASP A 444 25.06 18.02 9.58
CA ASP A 444 25.88 18.93 10.39
C ASP A 444 25.11 19.48 11.60
N GLU A 445 25.19 18.77 12.74
CA GLU A 445 24.63 19.19 14.04
C GLU A 445 25.49 20.26 14.75
N THR A 446 26.49 20.87 14.11
CA THR A 446 27.60 21.50 14.85
C THR A 446 27.61 23.02 15.00
N LEU A 447 26.70 23.79 14.38
CA LEU A 447 26.64 25.23 14.56
C LEU A 447 25.40 25.66 15.34
N SER A 448 25.61 26.04 16.59
CA SER A 448 24.54 26.51 17.47
C SER A 448 24.07 27.91 17.05
N ARG A 449 22.77 28.18 17.21
CA ARG A 449 22.12 29.48 16.94
C ARG A 449 22.86 30.69 17.54
N GLN A 450 23.52 30.50 18.69
CA GLN A 450 24.31 31.56 19.35
C GLN A 450 25.58 31.95 18.60
N GLN A 451 26.23 31.02 17.89
CA GLN A 451 27.46 31.31 17.14
C GLN A 451 27.16 32.14 15.88
N LEU A 452 25.98 31.95 15.28
CA LEU A 452 25.52 32.72 14.13
C LEU A 452 25.04 34.14 14.52
N GLU A 453 24.37 34.29 15.67
CA GLU A 453 23.97 35.61 16.19
C GLU A 453 25.19 36.49 16.55
N GLN A 454 26.30 35.88 17.00
CA GLN A 454 27.53 36.60 17.37
C GLN A 454 28.32 37.10 16.14
N MET A 455 28.40 36.30 15.07
CA MET A 455 29.05 36.72 13.82
C MET A 455 28.30 37.86 13.11
N LEU A 456 26.97 37.90 13.22
CA LEU A 456 26.15 38.99 12.67
C LEU A 456 26.33 40.31 13.44
N PHE A 457 26.66 40.25 14.73
CA PHE A 457 26.96 41.45 15.52
C PHE A 457 28.34 42.03 15.19
N GLU A 458 29.32 41.19 14.87
CA GLU A 458 30.68 41.60 14.51
C GLU A 458 30.74 42.30 13.14
N GLU A 459 29.95 41.88 12.15
CA GLU A 459 29.86 42.58 10.85
C GLU A 459 29.10 43.92 10.91
N MET A 460 28.24 44.14 11.92
CA MET A 460 27.57 45.42 12.12
C MET A 460 28.47 46.51 12.72
N GLU A 461 29.57 46.13 13.39
CA GLU A 461 30.55 47.08 13.96
C GLU A 461 31.60 47.55 12.94
N GLU A 462 31.81 46.83 11.83
CA GLU A 462 32.80 47.18 10.80
C GLU A 462 32.24 48.01 9.63
N GLY A 463 30.94 48.34 9.63
CA GLY A 463 30.30 49.19 8.62
C GLY A 463 30.46 50.69 8.91
N GLU A 464 31.53 51.29 8.37
CA GLU A 464 31.82 52.72 8.41
C GLU A 464 30.62 53.64 8.04
N GLU A 465 30.59 54.78 8.73
CA GLU A 465 29.71 55.92 8.54
C GLU A 465 29.62 56.35 7.06
N ILE A 466 28.40 56.38 6.52
CA ILE A 466 28.11 57.12 5.29
C ILE A 466 27.30 58.35 5.68
N GLU A 467 27.98 59.49 5.76
CA GLU A 467 27.39 60.83 5.87
C GLU A 467 26.51 61.11 4.64
N PHE A 468 25.31 61.64 4.89
CA PHE A 468 24.46 62.24 3.86
C PHE A 468 24.45 63.77 4.05
N GLU A 469 24.88 64.50 3.02
CA GLU A 469 24.56 65.93 2.82
C GLU A 469 23.06 66.16 2.60
#